data_AF-A0A2K3UYG7-F1
#
_entry.id   AF-A0A2K3UYG7-F1
#
_cell.length_a   1.000
_cell.length_b   1.000
_cell.length_c   1.000
_cell.angle_alpha   90.00
_cell.angle_beta   90.00
_cell.angle_gamma   90.00
#
_symmetry.space_group_name_H-M   'P 1'
#
loop_
_entity.id
_entity.type
_entity.pdbx_description
1 polymer ?
#
loop_
_entity_poly.entity_id
_entity_poly.type
_entity_poly.pdbx_seq_one_letter_code
_entity_poly.pdbx_strand_id
1 'polypeptide(L)' 'MKRQLRNQSDVHPASGRGYVHVCPTCAQPMTLHDLRDGDQAYWCHACNRGHRAGDPPEGALRALPQAG' A
#
# COMPACT_ATOMS: atom_id res chain seq x y z
N MET A 1 -5.17 25.80 24.81
CA MET A 1 -4.92 26.14 23.40
C MET A 1 -5.41 24.97 22.55
N LYS A 2 -6.52 25.14 21.82
CA LYS A 2 -7.23 24.04 21.14
C LYS A 2 -6.66 23.92 19.73
N ARG A 3 -5.81 22.91 19.50
CA ARG A 3 -5.16 22.67 18.19
C ARG A 3 -6.23 22.23 17.19
N GLN A 4 -6.53 23.10 16.23
CA GLN A 4 -7.35 22.80 15.06
C GLN A 4 -6.63 21.74 14.21
N LEU A 5 -7.18 20.53 14.19
CA LEU A 5 -6.79 19.48 13.26
C LEU A 5 -7.17 19.94 11.86
N ARG A 6 -6.14 20.19 11.04
CA ARG A 6 -6.24 20.54 9.63
C ARG A 6 -6.95 19.39 8.92
N ASN A 7 -8.15 19.64 8.42
CA ASN A 7 -8.95 18.72 7.62
C ASN A 7 -8.34 18.63 6.21
N GLN A 8 -7.12 18.07 6.10
CA GLN A 8 -6.61 17.59 4.82
C GLN A 8 -7.34 16.28 4.56
N SER A 9 -8.21 16.29 3.55
CA SER A 9 -8.79 15.10 2.95
C SER A 9 -7.64 14.20 2.48
N ASP A 10 -7.17 13.38 3.40
CA ASP A 10 -6.24 12.28 3.20
C ASP A 10 -6.95 11.32 2.24
N VAL A 11 -6.59 11.40 0.95
CA VAL A 11 -7.19 10.60 -0.14
C VAL A 11 -6.99 9.10 0.10
N HIS A 12 -6.15 8.72 1.06
CA HIS A 12 -5.91 7.35 1.46
C HIS A 12 -6.04 7.29 2.98
N PRO A 13 -7.00 6.54 3.56
CA PRO A 13 -7.12 6.49 5.01
C PRO A 13 -5.79 6.07 5.65
N ALA A 14 -5.35 6.82 6.67
CA ALA A 14 -4.17 6.57 7.53
C ALA A 14 -4.06 5.15 8.16
N SER A 15 -4.97 4.24 7.83
CA SER A 15 -4.92 2.83 8.18
C SER A 15 -5.13 2.05 6.89
N GLY A 16 -4.24 1.13 6.54
CA GLY A 16 -4.41 0.12 5.48
C GLY A 16 -5.59 -0.86 5.72
N ARG A 17 -6.61 -0.42 6.44
CA ARG A 17 -7.89 -1.08 6.67
C ARG A 17 -8.73 -0.91 5.42
N GLY A 18 -8.54 -1.81 4.45
CA GLY A 18 -9.38 -1.89 3.26
C GLY A 18 -8.63 -1.94 1.95
N TYR A 19 -7.29 -1.97 1.94
CA TYR A 19 -6.52 -2.15 0.72
C TYR A 19 -5.51 -3.28 0.90
N VAL A 20 -5.29 -4.05 -0.16
CA VAL A 20 -4.25 -5.07 -0.26
C VAL A 20 -3.31 -4.68 -1.39
N HIS A 21 -2.00 -4.85 -1.13
CA HIS A 21 -0.98 -4.65 -2.15
C HIS A 21 -0.91 -5.87 -3.05
N VAL A 22 -1.10 -5.63 -4.35
CA VAL A 22 -1.08 -6.65 -5.39
C VAL A 22 -0.10 -6.27 -6.49
N CYS A 23 0.38 -7.27 -7.21
CA CYS A 23 1.23 -7.03 -8.35
C CYS A 23 0.39 -6.44 -9.50
N PRO A 24 0.76 -5.29 -10.09
CA PRO A 24 0.02 -4.71 -11.21
C PRO A 24 0.06 -5.61 -12.47
N THR A 25 1.00 -6.56 -12.54
CA THR A 25 1.14 -7.47 -13.69
C THR A 25 0.30 -8.74 -13.56
N CYS A 26 0.25 -9.37 -12.39
CA CYS A 26 -0.43 -10.66 -12.20
C CYS A 26 -1.54 -10.65 -11.15
N ALA A 27 -1.82 -9.49 -10.55
CA ALA A 27 -2.81 -9.28 -9.49
C ALA A 27 -2.63 -10.18 -8.24
N GLN A 28 -1.48 -10.84 -8.10
CA GLN A 28 -1.16 -11.65 -6.93
C GLN A 28 -0.84 -10.76 -5.72
N PRO A 29 -1.23 -11.17 -4.50
CA PRO A 29 -0.86 -10.47 -3.29
C PRO A 29 0.67 -10.41 -3.18
N MET A 30 1.18 -9.23 -2.84
CA MET A 30 2.61 -9.02 -2.68
C MET A 30 2.99 -9.07 -1.21
N THR A 31 4.16 -9.64 -0.93
CA THR A 31 4.70 -9.72 0.42
C THR A 31 5.42 -8.42 0.75
N LEU A 32 5.20 -7.88 1.94
CA LEU A 32 5.92 -6.71 2.43
C LEU A 32 7.30 -7.14 2.95
N HIS A 33 8.35 -6.50 2.46
CA HIS A 33 9.73 -6.70 2.87
C HIS A 33 10.32 -5.40 3.39
N ASP A 34 11.07 -5.50 4.49
CA ASP A 34 11.87 -4.40 5.00
C ASP A 34 13.17 -4.29 4.20
N LEU A 35 13.48 -3.07 3.76
CA LEU A 35 14.70 -2.75 3.04
C LEU A 35 15.71 -2.15 4.01
N ARG A 36 17.00 -2.39 3.75
CA ARG A 36 18.12 -1.97 4.63
C ARG A 36 18.19 -0.46 4.93
N ASP A 37 17.52 0.33 4.12
CA ASP A 37 17.40 1.79 4.25
C ASP A 37 16.36 2.22 5.30
N GLY A 38 15.64 1.27 5.92
CA GLY A 38 14.53 1.53 6.84
C GLY A 38 13.21 1.82 6.13
N ASP A 39 13.17 1.65 4.81
CA ASP A 39 11.98 1.74 3.98
C ASP A 39 11.40 0.34 3.72
N GLN A 40 10.17 0.26 3.23
CA GLN A 40 9.50 -1.02 2.97
C GLN A 40 9.20 -1.16 1.47
N ALA A 41 9.24 -2.38 0.96
CA ALA A 41 8.86 -2.67 -0.42
C ALA A 41 7.98 -3.91 -0.50
N TYR A 42 6.99 -3.84 -1.38
CA TYR A 42 6.19 -5.00 -1.74
C TYR A 42 6.91 -5.78 -2.83
N TRP A 43 7.04 -7.10 -2.64
CA TRP A 43 7.66 -8.02 -3.60
C TRP A 43 6.66 -9.06 -4.11
N CYS A 44 6.64 -9.27 -5.42
CA CYS A 44 5.90 -10.33 -6.08
C CYS A 44 6.86 -11.45 -6.48
N HIS A 45 6.68 -12.64 -5.88
CA HIS A 45 7.49 -13.81 -6.21
C HIS A 45 7.19 -14.39 -7.60
N ALA A 46 5.93 -14.27 -8.09
CA ALA A 46 5.54 -14.79 -9.39
C ALA A 46 6.15 -14.00 -10.56
N CYS A 47 6.19 -12.68 -10.45
CA CYS A 47 6.75 -11.81 -11.49
C CYS A 47 8.21 -11.42 -11.22
N ASN A 48 8.74 -11.77 -10.06
CA ASN A 48 10.07 -11.39 -9.57
C ASN A 48 10.32 -9.87 -9.66
N ARG A 49 9.31 -9.10 -9.24
CA ARG A 49 9.30 -7.62 -9.28
C ARG A 49 8.82 -7.09 -7.95
N GLY A 50 9.35 -5.94 -7.55
CA GLY A 50 8.87 -5.22 -6.37
C GLY A 50 8.78 -3.72 -6.60
N HIS A 51 8.03 -3.06 -5.73
CA HIS A 51 7.90 -1.60 -5.70
C HIS A 51 7.93 -1.11 -4.25
N ARG A 52 8.28 0.16 -4.07
CA ARG A 52 8.39 0.80 -2.75
C ARG A 52 6.99 0.99 -2.15
N ALA A 53 6.85 0.74 -0.86
CA ALA A 53 5.59 0.96 -0.15
C ALA A 53 5.22 2.45 -0.10
N GLY A 54 6.22 3.35 -0.08
CA GLY A 54 6.03 4.79 -0.16
C GLY A 54 5.69 5.32 -1.55
N ASP A 55 5.90 4.52 -2.61
CA ASP A 55 5.61 4.89 -4.01
C ASP A 55 4.98 3.70 -4.76
N PRO A 56 3.72 3.34 -4.42
CA PRO A 56 3.03 2.25 -5.09
C PRO A 56 2.59 2.68 -6.51
N PRO A 57 2.83 1.85 -7.55
CA PRO A 57 2.36 2.16 -8.90
C PRO A 57 0.84 2.07 -9.01
N GLU A 58 0.26 2.68 -10.05
CA GLU A 58 -1.17 2.58 -10.28
C GLU A 58 -1.62 1.11 -10.40
N GLY A 59 -2.71 0.75 -9.71
CA GLY A 59 -3.20 -0.63 -9.68
C GLY A 59 -2.44 -1.57 -8.74
N ALA A 60 -1.40 -1.13 -8.03
CA ALA A 60 -0.78 -1.92 -6.97
C ALA A 60 -1.62 -1.97 -5.69
N LEU A 61 -2.50 -1.00 -5.48
CA LEU A 61 -3.45 -0.98 -4.38
C LEU A 61 -4.81 -1.48 -4.87
N ARG A 62 -5.25 -2.61 -4.33
CA ARG A 62 -6.60 -3.13 -4.59
C ARG A 62 -7.45 -2.96 -3.35
N ALA A 63 -8.64 -2.37 -3.51
CA ALA A 63 -9.62 -2.34 -2.43
C ALA A 63 -9.98 -3.79 -2.06
N LEU A 64 -9.85 -4.12 -0.77
CA LEU A 64 -10.42 -5.33 -0.22
C LEU A 64 -11.94 -5.22 -0.35
N PRO A 65 -12.64 -6.29 -0.75
CA PRO A 65 -14.09 -6.31 -0.64
C PRO A 65 -14.39 -6.06 0.83
N GLN A 66 -15.08 -4.94 1.11
CA GLN A 66 -15.55 -4.63 2.45
C GLN A 66 -16.32 -5.86 2.91
N ALA A 67 -15.80 -6.56 3.91
CA ALA A 67 -16.55 -7.62 4.56
C ALA A 67 -17.79 -6.92 5.13
N GLY A 68 -18.93 -7.16 4.48
CA GLY A 68 -20.23 -6.59 4.84
C GLY A 68 -20.65 -6.98 6.25
#